data_AF-A0A243RMI8-F1
#
_entry.id   AF-A0A243RMI8-F1
#
_cell.length_a   1.000
_cell.length_b   1.000
_cell.length_c   1.000
_cell.angle_alpha   90.00
_cell.angle_beta   90.00
_cell.angle_gamma   90.00
#
_symmetry.space_group_name_H-M   'P 1'
#
loop_
_entity.id
_entity.type
_entity.pdbx_description
1 polymer ?
#
loop_
_entity_poly.entity_id
_entity_poly.type
_entity_poly.pdbx_seq_one_letter_code
_entity_poly.pdbx_strand_id
1 'polypeptide(L)'
;MGPLQGDPPACFPHARPFHQPRRPRARPGSFAVRARLRKGKAPRFPPALSPAAGRPLSTGRVPQSSSPGGISVSAAGLPAWDQSTAATYLAQGRPEREAYRKARADMRQMASRIRRARDAAGNLELWVSEFGRWSGHPEYQRARAYARQALDDPAYRALYRQGTREALAARMPAGWEPTEAQIDTGLVHTDKALPFVLNAVGILNTSQAVTAYSKPSAHFQYFFTEGGTHRAFPGQGYIGLRARE
;
A
#
# COMPACT_ATOMS: atom_id res chain seq x y z
N MET A 1 61.51 -32.58 -36.00
CA MET A 1 62.09 -31.76 -34.91
C MET A 1 61.56 -30.35 -35.04
N GLY A 2 61.03 -29.78 -33.95
CA GLY A 2 60.54 -28.39 -33.87
C GLY A 2 59.02 -28.31 -33.64
N PRO A 3 58.55 -28.03 -32.40
CA PRO A 3 57.14 -27.91 -32.08
C PRO A 3 56.67 -26.45 -32.19
N LEU A 4 55.46 -26.22 -32.71
CA LEU A 4 54.73 -24.96 -32.51
C LEU A 4 53.55 -25.23 -31.60
N GLN A 5 53.76 -24.93 -30.32
CA GLN A 5 52.74 -24.63 -29.33
C GLN A 5 52.02 -23.33 -29.73
N GLY A 6 50.70 -23.35 -29.71
CA GLY A 6 49.82 -22.19 -29.85
C GLY A 6 48.59 -22.39 -28.99
N ASP A 7 48.33 -21.40 -28.14
CA ASP A 7 47.54 -21.43 -26.90
C ASP A 7 46.01 -21.67 -27.02
N PRO A 8 45.35 -22.07 -25.90
CA PRO A 8 43.89 -22.20 -25.74
C PRO A 8 43.16 -20.85 -25.49
N PRO A 9 41.80 -20.83 -25.46
CA PRO A 9 41.01 -19.66 -25.86
C PRO A 9 40.92 -18.52 -24.84
N ALA A 10 40.67 -17.33 -25.38
CA ALA A 10 40.58 -16.04 -24.70
C ALA A 10 39.53 -15.99 -23.57
N CYS A 11 40.00 -15.46 -22.43
CA CYS A 11 39.22 -15.02 -21.30
C CYS A 11 38.17 -13.96 -21.67
N PHE A 12 36.98 -14.09 -21.09
CA PHE A 12 35.95 -13.05 -21.02
C PHE A 12 36.50 -11.78 -20.33
N PRO A 13 36.32 -10.57 -20.90
CA PRO A 13 36.68 -9.36 -20.20
C PRO A 13 35.60 -8.97 -19.18
N HIS A 14 36.08 -8.64 -17.98
CA HIS A 14 35.36 -8.03 -16.88
C HIS A 14 34.43 -6.88 -17.30
N ALA A 15 33.16 -6.98 -16.93
CA ALA A 15 32.21 -5.87 -16.97
C ALA A 15 32.67 -4.74 -16.04
N ARG A 16 32.96 -3.57 -16.61
CA ARG A 16 33.22 -2.33 -15.85
C ARG A 16 31.90 -1.77 -15.29
N PRO A 17 31.91 -1.15 -14.10
CA PRO A 17 30.73 -0.46 -13.57
C PRO A 17 30.43 0.79 -14.41
N PHE A 18 29.21 0.88 -14.95
CA PHE A 18 28.76 2.05 -15.69
C PHE A 18 28.54 3.24 -14.76
N HIS A 19 29.36 4.28 -14.94
CA HIS A 19 29.10 5.63 -14.45
C HIS A 19 27.97 6.25 -15.29
N GLN A 20 26.82 6.54 -14.68
CA GLN A 20 25.81 7.39 -15.32
C GLN A 20 26.18 8.88 -15.19
N PRO A 21 26.16 9.66 -16.28
CA PRO A 21 26.28 11.12 -16.20
C PRO A 21 25.01 11.72 -15.57
N ARG A 22 25.22 12.60 -14.59
CA ARG A 22 24.16 13.43 -14.01
C ARG A 22 23.56 14.32 -15.10
N ARG A 23 22.31 14.09 -15.47
CA ARG A 23 21.49 15.06 -16.22
C ARG A 23 20.54 15.82 -15.31
N PRO A 24 20.26 17.11 -15.62
CA PRO A 24 19.71 18.09 -14.71
C PRO A 24 18.24 17.82 -14.37
N ARG A 25 17.85 18.24 -13.16
CA ARG A 25 16.49 18.17 -12.63
C ARG A 25 15.54 19.02 -13.48
N ALA A 26 14.74 18.38 -14.32
CA ALA A 26 13.45 18.91 -14.75
C ALA A 26 12.35 18.13 -14.00
N ARG A 27 11.64 18.81 -13.10
CA ARG A 27 10.39 18.32 -12.50
C ARG A 27 9.24 19.11 -13.12
N PRO A 28 8.33 18.47 -13.88
CA PRO A 28 7.00 19.01 -14.05
C PRO A 28 6.29 18.94 -12.70
N GLY A 29 6.00 20.10 -12.13
CA GLY A 29 5.14 20.22 -10.97
C GLY A 29 3.68 20.11 -11.41
N SER A 30 2.91 19.30 -10.69
CA SER A 30 1.46 19.43 -10.60
C SER A 30 1.12 19.36 -9.11
N PHE A 31 0.60 20.48 -8.62
CA PHE A 31 0.20 20.75 -7.25
C PHE A 31 -1.32 20.90 -7.22
N ALA A 32 -1.99 20.30 -6.22
CA ALA A 32 -3.18 20.89 -5.60
C ALA A 32 -3.41 20.29 -4.22
N VAL A 33 -2.89 20.96 -3.18
CA VAL A 33 -3.51 21.02 -1.86
C VAL A 33 -3.54 22.49 -1.49
N ARG A 34 -4.73 23.07 -1.38
CA ARG A 34 -4.94 24.27 -0.57
C ARG A 34 -6.31 24.22 0.10
N ALA A 35 -6.26 23.91 1.40
CA ALA A 35 -7.12 24.57 2.37
C ALA A 35 -6.57 25.99 2.59
N ARG A 36 -7.42 27.01 2.39
CA ARG A 36 -7.55 28.18 3.29
C ARG A 36 -8.65 29.11 2.76
N LEU A 37 -9.80 29.06 3.45
CA LEU A 37 -10.73 30.17 3.54
C LEU A 37 -10.03 31.38 4.19
N ARG A 38 -10.17 32.56 3.59
CA ARG A 38 -10.48 33.79 4.36
C ARG A 38 -11.35 34.76 3.55
N LYS A 39 -12.52 35.00 4.13
CA LYS A 39 -13.57 36.02 3.98
C LYS A 39 -13.55 36.98 2.79
N GLY A 40 -14.64 36.90 2.01
CA GLY A 40 -15.28 38.01 1.34
C GLY A 40 -16.65 37.58 0.78
N LYS A 41 -17.73 37.91 1.51
CA LYS A 41 -19.17 37.60 1.26
C LYS A 41 -19.63 36.14 1.52
N ALA A 42 -20.32 35.99 2.64
CA ALA A 42 -21.11 34.81 3.00
C ALA A 42 -22.52 34.89 2.38
N PRO A 43 -23.19 33.74 2.18
CA PRO A 43 -24.47 33.59 2.88
C PRO A 43 -24.74 32.16 3.44
N ARG A 44 -25.10 32.17 4.73
CA ARG A 44 -26.12 31.40 5.49
C ARG A 44 -26.38 29.91 5.21
N PHE A 45 -26.10 29.09 6.23
CA PHE A 45 -26.69 27.77 6.50
C PHE A 45 -28.07 27.90 7.20
N PRO A 46 -28.98 26.92 7.08
CA PRO A 46 -30.02 26.67 8.08
C PRO A 46 -29.61 25.60 9.13
N PRO A 47 -30.21 25.60 10.34
CA PRO A 47 -29.62 25.02 11.56
C PRO A 47 -30.34 23.78 12.13
N ALA A 48 -29.72 23.24 13.19
CA ALA A 48 -30.29 22.43 14.30
C ALA A 48 -30.23 20.89 14.12
N LEU A 49 -29.92 20.04 15.12
CA LEU A 49 -29.99 20.13 16.59
C LEU A 49 -28.86 19.31 17.27
N SER A 50 -28.53 19.73 18.49
CA SER A 50 -27.80 19.02 19.58
C SER A 50 -28.78 18.91 20.77
N PRO A 51 -28.46 18.43 22.00
CA PRO A 51 -27.46 17.46 22.50
C PRO A 51 -28.04 16.52 23.61
N ALA A 52 -27.22 15.64 24.23
CA ALA A 52 -27.16 15.31 25.68
C ALA A 52 -26.42 13.98 25.90
N ALA A 53 -25.78 13.62 27.02
CA ALA A 53 -25.00 14.27 28.09
C ALA A 53 -24.49 13.10 28.97
N GLY A 54 -23.30 13.19 29.58
CA GLY A 54 -22.88 12.29 30.67
C GLY A 54 -21.38 12.03 30.77
N ARG A 55 -20.74 12.53 31.83
CA ARG A 55 -19.36 12.25 32.28
C ARG A 55 -19.41 11.31 33.53
N PRO A 56 -18.30 11.05 34.25
CA PRO A 56 -17.19 10.13 33.96
C PRO A 56 -17.00 9.07 35.08
N LEU A 57 -16.07 8.10 34.97
CA LEU A 57 -15.13 7.67 36.03
C LEU A 57 -14.25 6.44 35.66
N SER A 58 -12.97 6.58 36.08
CA SER A 58 -11.89 5.63 36.42
C SER A 58 -11.43 4.45 35.54
N THR A 59 -10.18 4.58 35.10
CA THR A 59 -9.05 3.60 35.09
C THR A 59 -9.33 2.14 34.78
N GLY A 60 -9.10 1.78 33.51
CA GLY A 60 -8.92 0.42 33.02
C GLY A 60 -8.33 0.47 31.62
N ARG A 61 -7.39 -0.43 31.33
CA ARG A 61 -6.49 -0.42 30.17
C ARG A 61 -7.22 -0.83 28.86
N VAL A 62 -6.68 -0.38 27.72
CA VAL A 62 -7.07 -0.60 26.30
C VAL A 62 -8.13 0.37 25.75
N PRO A 63 -7.80 1.30 24.83
CA PRO A 63 -8.84 2.09 24.17
C PRO A 63 -9.49 1.25 23.06
N GLN A 64 -10.67 0.72 23.32
CA GLN A 64 -11.70 0.56 22.28
C GLN A 64 -12.40 1.92 22.16
N SER A 65 -12.13 2.67 21.10
CA SER A 65 -12.98 3.82 20.73
C SER A 65 -14.06 3.33 19.77
N SER A 66 -15.26 3.12 20.31
CA SER A 66 -16.50 3.08 19.56
C SER A 66 -16.82 4.49 19.05
N SER A 67 -16.34 4.83 17.85
CA SER A 67 -16.81 5.96 17.06
C SER A 67 -16.88 5.52 15.58
N PRO A 68 -18.02 5.72 14.88
CA PRO A 68 -18.20 5.22 13.52
C PRO A 68 -17.57 6.19 12.52
N GLY A 69 -16.78 5.67 11.58
CA GLY A 69 -16.32 6.42 10.41
C GLY A 69 -14.91 7.00 10.49
N GLY A 70 -13.90 6.17 10.70
CA GLY A 70 -12.50 6.55 10.51
C GLY A 70 -11.97 6.09 9.15
N ILE A 71 -11.45 7.01 8.33
CA ILE A 71 -10.60 6.67 7.18
C ILE A 71 -9.21 6.32 7.74
N SER A 72 -8.74 5.09 7.49
CA SER A 72 -7.44 4.60 7.98
C SER A 72 -6.32 4.97 7.00
N VAL A 73 -5.32 5.73 7.45
CA VAL A 73 -4.11 6.06 6.65
C VAL A 73 -2.88 6.13 7.55
N SER A 74 -1.86 5.29 7.34
CA SER A 74 -0.86 4.86 8.35
C SER A 74 0.53 5.51 8.43
N ALA A 75 1.09 5.58 9.66
CA ALA A 75 2.33 6.23 10.08
C ALA A 75 2.58 6.17 11.62
N ALA A 76 3.04 5.03 12.16
CA ALA A 76 4.06 4.96 13.24
C ALA A 76 4.27 3.52 13.75
N GLY A 77 5.40 2.90 13.36
CA GLY A 77 5.89 1.63 13.91
C GLY A 77 6.78 0.87 12.92
N LEU A 78 7.91 1.47 12.51
CA LEU A 78 8.63 1.26 11.23
C LEU A 78 9.35 -0.10 10.89
N PRO A 79 9.37 -1.20 11.67
CA PRO A 79 10.02 -2.45 11.23
C PRO A 79 9.19 -3.37 10.32
N ALA A 80 7.89 -3.10 10.12
CA ALA A 80 7.03 -4.01 9.36
C ALA A 80 6.63 -3.43 7.98
N TRP A 81 6.65 -2.10 7.83
CA TRP A 81 6.44 -1.38 6.56
C TRP A 81 7.60 -1.47 5.60
N ASP A 82 8.81 -1.57 6.13
CA ASP A 82 9.98 -1.80 5.31
C ASP A 82 9.89 -3.14 4.59
N GLN A 83 9.34 -4.20 5.20
CA GLN A 83 9.31 -5.53 4.60
C GLN A 83 8.45 -5.62 3.32
N SER A 84 7.21 -5.10 3.33
CA SER A 84 6.35 -5.16 2.13
C SER A 84 6.84 -4.23 1.02
N THR A 85 7.38 -3.08 1.40
CA THR A 85 7.96 -2.12 0.44
C THR A 85 9.32 -2.60 -0.08
N ALA A 86 10.14 -3.23 0.77
CA ALA A 86 11.40 -3.84 0.40
C ALA A 86 11.17 -5.04 -0.52
N ALA A 87 10.13 -5.84 -0.29
CA ALA A 87 9.75 -6.92 -1.19
C ALA A 87 9.52 -6.41 -2.63
N THR A 88 8.84 -5.27 -2.80
CA THR A 88 8.72 -4.63 -4.13
C THR A 88 10.08 -4.24 -4.72
N TYR A 89 11.00 -3.71 -3.92
CA TYR A 89 12.34 -3.34 -4.37
C TYR A 89 13.25 -4.53 -4.68
N LEU A 90 13.16 -5.59 -3.87
CA LEU A 90 13.85 -6.86 -4.09
C LEU A 90 13.34 -7.51 -5.39
N ALA A 91 12.02 -7.53 -5.58
CA ALA A 91 11.38 -7.99 -6.81
C ALA A 91 11.80 -7.17 -8.04
N GLN A 92 12.15 -5.89 -7.87
CA GLN A 92 12.72 -5.06 -8.94
C GLN A 92 14.22 -5.30 -9.17
N GLY A 93 14.84 -6.25 -8.46
CA GLY A 93 16.24 -6.62 -8.61
C GLY A 93 17.23 -5.73 -7.84
N ARG A 94 16.77 -4.93 -6.87
CA ARG A 94 17.70 -4.12 -6.05
C ARG A 94 18.47 -5.01 -5.07
N PRO A 95 19.76 -4.73 -4.82
CA PRO A 95 20.51 -5.40 -3.77
C PRO A 95 19.82 -5.26 -2.42
N GLU A 96 19.83 -6.32 -1.61
CA GLU A 96 19.05 -6.42 -0.37
C GLU A 96 19.24 -5.21 0.56
N ARG A 97 20.49 -4.88 0.89
CA ARG A 97 20.82 -3.74 1.74
C ARG A 97 20.28 -2.41 1.18
N GLU A 98 20.31 -2.25 -0.14
CA GLU A 98 19.75 -1.06 -0.79
C GLU A 98 18.22 -1.04 -0.72
N ALA A 99 17.57 -2.18 -1.00
CA ALA A 99 16.13 -2.33 -0.96
C ALA A 99 15.56 -1.96 0.42
N TYR A 100 16.12 -2.52 1.50
CA TYR A 100 15.70 -2.20 2.86
C TYR A 100 15.98 -0.74 3.25
N ARG A 101 17.17 -0.22 2.91
CA ARG A 101 17.50 1.19 3.17
C ARG A 101 16.52 2.13 2.47
N LYS A 102 16.19 1.86 1.21
CA LYS A 102 15.25 2.66 0.43
C LYS A 102 13.82 2.52 0.96
N ALA A 103 13.37 1.31 1.26
CA ALA A 103 12.05 1.07 1.85
C ALA A 103 11.87 1.88 3.14
N ARG A 104 12.86 1.84 4.03
CA ARG A 104 12.83 2.63 5.28
C ARG A 104 12.76 4.14 5.01
N ALA A 105 13.50 4.64 4.03
CA ALA A 105 13.49 6.06 3.66
C ALA A 105 12.12 6.50 3.09
N ASP A 106 11.57 5.75 2.14
CA ASP A 106 10.29 6.04 1.51
C ASP A 106 9.14 5.95 2.53
N MET A 107 9.19 4.99 3.47
CA MET A 107 8.20 4.85 4.54
C MET A 107 8.26 6.00 5.56
N ARG A 108 9.46 6.45 5.95
CA ARG A 108 9.62 7.67 6.78
C ARG A 108 9.07 8.91 6.07
N GLN A 109 9.31 9.02 4.77
CA GLN A 109 8.78 10.13 3.97
C GLN A 109 7.24 10.08 3.90
N MET A 110 6.67 8.91 3.64
CA MET A 110 5.23 8.68 3.62
C MET A 110 4.59 9.04 4.96
N ALA A 111 5.14 8.51 6.06
CA ALA A 111 4.68 8.79 7.41
C ALA A 111 4.67 10.30 7.72
N SER A 112 5.71 11.02 7.31
CA SER A 112 5.80 12.45 7.49
C SER A 112 4.77 13.23 6.67
N ARG A 113 4.42 12.75 5.46
CA ARG A 113 3.37 13.35 4.62
C ARG A 113 1.99 13.14 5.24
N ILE A 114 1.71 11.94 5.72
CA ILE A 114 0.44 11.57 6.35
C ILE A 114 0.20 12.41 7.61
N ARG A 115 1.21 12.55 8.48
CA ARG A 115 1.12 13.44 9.65
C ARG A 115 0.77 14.88 9.26
N ARG A 116 1.51 15.47 8.31
CA ARG A 116 1.22 16.84 7.85
C ARG A 116 -0.17 16.99 7.26
N ALA A 117 -0.65 16.00 6.50
CA ALA A 117 -1.99 16.04 5.93
C ALA A 117 -3.07 15.99 7.03
N ARG A 118 -2.88 15.13 8.05
CA ARG A 118 -3.74 15.06 9.23
C ARG A 118 -3.76 16.40 9.98
N ASP A 119 -2.58 16.95 10.26
CA ASP A 119 -2.45 18.20 11.01
C ASP A 119 -3.11 19.37 10.24
N ALA A 120 -2.98 19.39 8.90
CA ALA A 120 -3.63 20.39 8.05
C ALA A 120 -5.16 20.21 7.96
N ALA A 121 -5.67 18.98 8.08
CA ALA A 121 -7.10 18.68 8.08
C ALA A 121 -7.78 19.05 9.42
N GLY A 122 -7.00 19.30 10.48
CA GLY A 122 -7.54 19.61 11.81
C GLY A 122 -8.33 18.48 12.45
N ASN A 123 -8.31 17.28 11.87
CA ASN A 123 -9.09 16.13 12.33
C ASN A 123 -8.22 15.20 13.19
N LEU A 124 -8.53 15.17 14.49
CA LEU A 124 -7.82 14.38 15.49
C LEU A 124 -8.24 12.89 15.50
N GLU A 125 -9.36 12.55 14.86
CA GLU A 125 -9.92 11.19 14.84
C GLU A 125 -9.32 10.28 13.75
N LEU A 126 -8.27 10.73 13.06
CA LEU A 126 -7.61 9.96 12.00
C LEU A 126 -6.62 8.95 12.58
N TRP A 127 -6.91 7.67 12.37
CA TRP A 127 -6.09 6.54 12.80
C TRP A 127 -5.20 6.01 11.69
N VAL A 128 -4.01 5.62 12.11
CA VAL A 128 -2.85 5.60 11.25
C VAL A 128 -2.02 4.37 11.65
N SER A 129 -2.27 3.21 11.02
CA SER A 129 -1.69 1.92 11.45
C SER A 129 -1.09 1.01 10.36
N GLU A 130 0.06 0.42 10.68
CA GLU A 130 0.82 -0.40 9.76
C GLU A 130 0.17 -1.78 9.52
N PHE A 131 0.05 -2.27 8.27
CA PHE A 131 -0.50 -3.62 8.02
C PHE A 131 0.16 -4.71 8.87
N GLY A 132 1.48 -4.69 8.99
CA GLY A 132 2.22 -5.68 9.77
C GLY A 132 1.89 -5.67 11.27
N ARG A 133 1.40 -4.55 11.83
CA ARG A 133 0.94 -4.46 13.22
C ARG A 133 -0.25 -5.38 13.49
N TRP A 134 -1.02 -5.69 12.45
CA TRP A 134 -2.22 -6.53 12.53
C TRP A 134 -1.95 -8.00 12.22
N SER A 135 -0.70 -8.37 11.94
CA SER A 135 -0.35 -9.76 11.60
C SER A 135 -0.75 -10.76 12.69
N GLY A 136 -0.80 -10.37 13.97
CA GLY A 136 -1.30 -11.24 15.05
C GLY A 136 -2.81 -11.17 15.29
N HIS A 137 -3.55 -10.28 14.62
CA HIS A 137 -4.97 -10.07 14.88
C HIS A 137 -5.83 -11.21 14.29
N PRO A 138 -6.77 -11.81 15.05
CA PRO A 138 -7.57 -12.94 14.57
C PRO A 138 -8.32 -12.66 13.27
N GLU A 139 -9.00 -11.50 13.18
CA GLU A 139 -9.75 -11.12 11.96
C GLU A 139 -8.84 -10.85 10.75
N TYR A 140 -7.60 -10.41 10.99
CA TYR A 140 -6.61 -10.24 9.92
C TYR A 140 -6.15 -11.60 9.40
N GLN A 141 -5.85 -12.54 10.31
CA GLN A 141 -5.44 -13.90 9.95
C GLN A 141 -6.56 -14.67 9.26
N ARG A 142 -7.81 -14.53 9.72
CA ARG A 142 -9.00 -15.08 9.07
C ARG A 142 -9.13 -14.57 7.63
N ALA A 143 -9.04 -13.25 7.42
CA ALA A 143 -9.12 -12.66 6.09
C ALA A 143 -7.94 -13.07 5.19
N ARG A 144 -6.73 -13.21 5.75
CA ARG A 144 -5.55 -13.69 5.02
C ARG A 144 -5.68 -15.15 4.61
N ALA A 145 -6.19 -16.01 5.48
CA ALA A 145 -6.47 -17.42 5.16
C ALA A 145 -7.52 -17.53 4.05
N TYR A 146 -8.61 -16.76 4.16
CA TYR A 146 -9.64 -16.68 3.12
C TYR A 146 -9.10 -16.20 1.77
N ALA A 147 -8.27 -15.14 1.77
CA ALA A 147 -7.60 -14.67 0.55
C ALA A 147 -6.73 -15.73 -0.11
N ARG A 148 -6.08 -16.59 0.68
CA ARG A 148 -5.27 -17.71 0.17
C ARG A 148 -6.14 -18.83 -0.41
N GLN A 149 -7.26 -19.16 0.24
CA GLN A 149 -8.24 -20.10 -0.32
C GLN A 149 -8.77 -19.63 -1.67
N ALA A 150 -8.96 -18.31 -1.85
CA ALA A 150 -9.39 -17.78 -3.14
C ALA A 150 -8.41 -18.07 -4.29
N LEU A 151 -7.13 -18.35 -4.01
CA LEU A 151 -6.15 -18.73 -5.03
C LEU A 151 -6.40 -20.13 -5.62
N ASP A 152 -7.30 -20.91 -5.02
CA ASP A 152 -7.77 -22.17 -5.60
C ASP A 152 -8.66 -21.92 -6.82
N ASP A 153 -9.30 -20.73 -6.93
CA ASP A 153 -9.96 -20.28 -8.15
C ASP A 153 -8.91 -19.83 -9.19
N PRO A 154 -8.80 -20.52 -10.35
CA PRO A 154 -7.84 -20.16 -11.39
C PRO A 154 -8.03 -18.74 -11.93
N ALA A 155 -9.26 -18.24 -12.00
CA ALA A 155 -9.56 -16.90 -12.49
C ALA A 155 -9.00 -15.84 -11.53
N TYR A 156 -9.20 -16.03 -10.22
CA TYR A 156 -8.63 -15.14 -9.22
C TYR A 156 -7.10 -15.22 -9.18
N ARG A 157 -6.53 -16.44 -9.22
CA ARG A 157 -5.09 -16.65 -9.23
C ARG A 157 -4.39 -15.91 -10.38
N ALA A 158 -4.99 -15.91 -11.57
CA ALA A 158 -4.47 -15.18 -12.72
C ALA A 158 -4.46 -13.66 -12.47
N LEU A 159 -5.56 -13.09 -11.97
CA LEU A 159 -5.66 -11.67 -11.61
C LEU A 159 -4.66 -11.27 -10.52
N TYR A 160 -4.48 -12.13 -9.52
CA TYR A 160 -3.57 -11.90 -8.40
C TYR A 160 -2.11 -11.76 -8.85
N ARG A 161 -1.66 -12.66 -9.74
CA ARG A 161 -0.31 -12.59 -10.34
C ARG A 161 -0.18 -11.38 -11.28
N GLN A 162 -1.19 -11.15 -12.13
CA GLN A 162 -1.16 -10.06 -13.10
C GLN A 162 -1.10 -8.68 -12.43
N GLY A 163 -1.88 -8.45 -11.37
CA GLY A 163 -1.83 -7.19 -10.63
C GLY A 163 -0.46 -6.93 -9.97
N THR A 164 0.22 -7.98 -9.53
CA THR A 164 1.59 -7.88 -9.01
C THR A 164 2.59 -7.57 -10.12
N ARG A 165 2.47 -8.21 -11.29
CA ARG A 165 3.29 -7.90 -12.48
C ARG A 165 3.18 -6.42 -12.86
N GLU A 166 1.97 -5.90 -12.98
CA GLU A 166 1.70 -4.49 -13.29
C GLU A 166 2.29 -3.53 -12.25
N ALA A 167 2.13 -3.86 -10.96
CA ALA A 167 2.68 -3.05 -9.87
C ALA A 167 4.22 -2.99 -9.90
N LEU A 168 4.89 -4.09 -10.25
CA LEU A 168 6.35 -4.15 -10.38
C LEU A 168 6.83 -3.33 -11.58
N ALA A 169 6.17 -3.49 -12.74
CA ALA A 169 6.53 -2.82 -13.99
C ALA A 169 6.29 -1.29 -13.94
N ALA A 170 5.35 -0.80 -13.14
CA ALA A 170 4.95 0.61 -13.10
C ALA A 170 6.06 1.65 -12.79
N ARG A 171 7.22 1.21 -12.30
CA ARG A 171 8.38 2.08 -12.02
C ARG A 171 9.66 1.63 -12.72
N MET A 172 9.53 0.71 -13.67
CA MET A 172 10.63 0.15 -14.44
C MET A 172 10.63 0.75 -15.86
N PRO A 173 11.74 0.62 -16.62
CA PRO A 173 11.77 1.03 -18.02
C PRO A 173 10.67 0.38 -18.84
N ALA A 174 10.24 1.05 -19.91
CA ALA A 174 9.28 0.48 -20.84
C ALA A 174 9.79 -0.85 -21.40
N GLY A 175 8.91 -1.85 -21.48
CA GLY A 175 9.25 -3.21 -21.94
C GLY A 175 9.99 -4.08 -20.92
N TRP A 176 10.22 -3.60 -19.69
CA TRP A 176 10.73 -4.45 -18.61
C TRP A 176 9.63 -5.39 -18.11
N GLU A 177 9.93 -6.69 -18.07
CA GLU A 177 9.04 -7.72 -17.56
C GLU A 177 9.65 -8.43 -16.33
N PRO A 178 8.90 -8.58 -15.23
CA PRO A 178 9.38 -9.33 -14.07
C PRO A 178 9.42 -10.82 -14.36
N THR A 179 10.44 -11.51 -13.86
CA THR A 179 10.48 -12.97 -13.83
C THR A 179 9.46 -13.53 -12.84
N GLU A 180 9.11 -14.82 -12.94
CA GLU A 180 8.17 -15.46 -12.02
C GLU A 180 8.66 -15.39 -10.55
N ALA A 181 9.96 -15.53 -10.30
CA ALA A 181 10.54 -15.38 -8.96
C ALA A 181 10.42 -13.94 -8.43
N GLN A 182 10.50 -12.94 -9.30
CA GLN A 182 10.28 -11.53 -8.94
C GLN A 182 8.80 -11.27 -8.63
N ILE A 183 7.89 -11.88 -9.40
CA ILE A 183 6.45 -11.84 -9.11
C ILE A 183 6.20 -12.44 -7.71
N ASP A 184 6.71 -13.64 -7.44
CA ASP A 184 6.51 -14.32 -6.15
C ASP A 184 7.04 -13.49 -4.98
N THR A 185 8.19 -12.84 -5.15
CA THR A 185 8.74 -11.89 -4.17
C THR A 185 7.79 -10.69 -3.98
N GLY A 186 7.24 -10.15 -5.08
CA GLY A 186 6.30 -9.03 -5.07
C GLY A 186 4.96 -9.34 -4.39
N LEU A 187 4.51 -10.60 -4.44
CA LEU A 187 3.24 -11.03 -3.84
C LEU A 187 3.19 -10.79 -2.32
N VAL A 188 4.34 -10.74 -1.65
CA VAL A 188 4.44 -10.42 -0.21
C VAL A 188 3.73 -9.10 0.14
N HIS A 189 3.79 -8.11 -0.75
CA HIS A 189 3.07 -6.85 -0.53
C HIS A 189 1.56 -7.08 -0.56
N THR A 190 1.06 -7.75 -1.60
CA THR A 190 -0.36 -7.99 -1.82
C THR A 190 -0.94 -8.89 -0.73
N ASP A 191 -0.26 -9.98 -0.35
CA ASP A 191 -0.65 -10.88 0.75
C ASP A 191 -0.79 -10.13 2.09
N LYS A 192 0.02 -9.09 2.32
CA LYS A 192 -0.08 -8.25 3.53
C LYS A 192 -1.21 -7.22 3.48
N ALA A 193 -1.51 -6.68 2.29
CA ALA A 193 -2.50 -5.61 2.11
C ALA A 193 -3.93 -6.12 1.97
N LEU A 194 -4.11 -7.26 1.29
CA LEU A 194 -5.40 -7.81 0.92
C LEU A 194 -6.36 -8.07 2.12
N PRO A 195 -5.91 -8.50 3.32
CA PRO A 195 -6.81 -8.65 4.47
C PRO A 195 -7.58 -7.37 4.83
N PHE A 196 -6.97 -6.19 4.69
CA PHE A 196 -7.64 -4.92 4.92
C PHE A 196 -8.62 -4.56 3.81
N VAL A 197 -8.33 -4.95 2.57
CA VAL A 197 -9.26 -4.78 1.47
C VAL A 197 -10.52 -5.61 1.71
N LEU A 198 -10.38 -6.83 2.24
CA LEU A 198 -11.47 -7.79 2.38
C LEU A 198 -12.27 -7.68 3.68
N ASN A 199 -11.63 -7.33 4.81
CA ASN A 199 -12.23 -7.42 6.15
C ASN A 199 -11.75 -6.29 7.09
N ALA A 200 -11.64 -5.05 6.60
CA ALA A 200 -11.37 -3.93 7.51
C ALA A 200 -12.47 -3.79 8.58
N VAL A 201 -13.72 -4.20 8.29
CA VAL A 201 -14.81 -4.27 9.28
C VAL A 201 -14.43 -5.07 10.53
N GLY A 202 -13.98 -6.31 10.37
CA GLY A 202 -13.57 -7.15 11.50
C GLY A 202 -12.25 -6.71 12.11
N ILE A 203 -11.29 -6.27 11.28
CA ILE A 203 -9.97 -5.86 11.78
C ILE A 203 -10.04 -4.58 12.61
N LEU A 204 -10.87 -3.62 12.20
CA LEU A 204 -11.03 -2.33 12.88
C LEU A 204 -12.20 -2.31 13.86
N ASN A 205 -12.92 -3.43 14.00
CA ASN A 205 -14.12 -3.57 14.84
C ASN A 205 -15.16 -2.46 14.56
N THR A 206 -15.55 -2.32 13.29
CA THR A 206 -16.56 -1.37 12.81
C THR A 206 -17.67 -2.08 12.06
N SER A 207 -18.87 -1.51 12.06
CA SER A 207 -20.02 -2.07 11.33
C SER A 207 -19.90 -1.95 9.82
N GLN A 208 -19.18 -0.94 9.34
CA GLN A 208 -18.92 -0.69 7.92
C GLN A 208 -17.52 -0.12 7.71
N ALA A 209 -16.89 -0.50 6.61
CA ALA A 209 -15.58 0.01 6.21
C ALA A 209 -15.47 0.07 4.69
N VAL A 210 -14.80 1.10 4.16
CA VAL A 210 -14.53 1.23 2.72
C VAL A 210 -13.03 1.39 2.52
N THR A 211 -12.45 0.51 1.71
CA THR A 211 -11.06 0.65 1.28
C THR A 211 -11.02 1.52 0.03
N ALA A 212 -10.32 2.65 0.11
CA ALA A 212 -10.21 3.61 -0.99
C ALA A 212 -8.82 3.57 -1.62
N TYR A 213 -8.75 3.50 -2.95
CA TYR A 213 -7.47 3.44 -3.65
C TYR A 213 -7.49 4.24 -4.96
N SER A 214 -6.41 4.97 -5.25
CA SER A 214 -6.33 5.81 -6.45
C SER A 214 -6.02 5.06 -7.74
N LYS A 215 -5.64 3.78 -7.63
CA LYS A 215 -5.35 2.90 -8.77
C LYS A 215 -6.06 1.55 -8.63
N PRO A 216 -7.38 1.50 -8.80
CA PRO A 216 -8.13 0.24 -8.67
C PRO A 216 -7.47 -0.89 -9.45
N SER A 217 -7.29 -2.05 -8.79
CA SER A 217 -6.73 -3.25 -9.42
C SER A 217 -7.81 -4.30 -9.60
N ALA A 218 -7.76 -5.03 -10.71
CA ALA A 218 -8.76 -6.06 -11.01
C ALA A 218 -8.82 -7.17 -9.94
N HIS A 219 -7.68 -7.54 -9.36
CA HIS A 219 -7.65 -8.55 -8.28
C HIS A 219 -8.30 -8.07 -6.98
N PHE A 220 -8.30 -6.77 -6.67
CA PHE A 220 -9.09 -6.27 -5.54
C PHE A 220 -10.57 -6.21 -5.88
N GLN A 221 -10.91 -5.77 -7.10
CA GLN A 221 -12.29 -5.66 -7.57
C GLN A 221 -13.01 -7.01 -7.63
N TYR A 222 -12.30 -8.11 -7.91
CA TYR A 222 -12.84 -9.47 -7.98
C TYR A 222 -13.78 -9.82 -6.80
N PHE A 223 -13.43 -9.44 -5.57
CA PHE A 223 -14.23 -9.74 -4.37
C PHE A 223 -15.50 -8.89 -4.21
N PHE A 224 -15.67 -7.87 -5.05
CA PHE A 224 -16.78 -6.92 -5.02
C PHE A 224 -17.65 -7.01 -6.28
N THR A 225 -17.31 -7.91 -7.21
CA THR A 225 -18.10 -8.17 -8.41
C THR A 225 -19.26 -9.11 -8.09
N GLU A 226 -20.45 -8.80 -8.56
CA GLU A 226 -21.61 -9.68 -8.46
C GLU A 226 -21.38 -10.99 -9.24
N GLY A 227 -21.93 -12.11 -8.77
CA GLY A 227 -21.75 -13.44 -9.39
C GLY A 227 -20.38 -14.13 -9.23
N GLY A 228 -19.32 -13.48 -8.71
CA GLY A 228 -18.03 -14.15 -8.46
C GLY A 228 -18.07 -15.27 -7.39
N THR A 229 -17.08 -16.16 -7.38
CA THR A 229 -16.97 -17.28 -6.42
C THR A 229 -16.71 -16.80 -4.99
N HIS A 230 -15.88 -15.77 -4.84
CA HIS A 230 -15.53 -15.19 -3.54
C HIS A 230 -16.09 -13.76 -3.40
N ARG A 231 -16.44 -13.40 -2.17
CA ARG A 231 -16.89 -12.05 -1.78
C ARG A 231 -16.04 -11.47 -0.66
N ALA A 232 -15.98 -10.15 -0.60
CA ALA A 232 -15.50 -9.45 0.58
C ALA A 232 -16.45 -9.69 1.77
N PHE A 233 -15.98 -9.41 2.98
CA PHE A 233 -16.77 -9.64 4.19
C PHE A 233 -17.96 -8.66 4.26
N PRO A 234 -19.11 -9.06 4.83
CA PRO A 234 -20.27 -8.17 4.94
C PRO A 234 -19.93 -6.83 5.59
N GLY A 235 -20.39 -5.73 5.01
CA GLY A 235 -20.09 -4.36 5.46
C GLY A 235 -18.77 -3.79 4.93
N GLN A 236 -17.95 -4.59 4.23
CA GLN A 236 -16.76 -4.10 3.52
C GLN A 236 -17.14 -3.58 2.14
N GLY A 237 -16.62 -2.40 1.79
CA GLY A 237 -16.68 -1.82 0.45
C GLY A 237 -15.29 -1.52 -0.13
N TYR A 238 -15.25 -1.27 -1.44
CA TYR A 238 -14.06 -0.84 -2.16
C TYR A 238 -14.39 0.29 -3.13
N ILE A 239 -13.58 1.34 -3.15
CA ILE A 239 -13.80 2.48 -4.04
C ILE A 239 -12.50 2.95 -4.71
N GLY A 240 -12.62 3.27 -5.99
CA GLY A 240 -11.57 3.95 -6.75
C GLY A 240 -11.63 5.47 -6.56
N LEU A 241 -10.50 6.08 -6.23
CA LEU A 241 -10.38 7.54 -6.13
C LEU A 241 -9.76 8.12 -7.40
N ARG A 242 -10.27 9.26 -7.86
CA ARG A 242 -9.66 10.06 -8.92
C ARG A 242 -9.51 11.50 -8.44
N ALA A 243 -8.37 12.12 -8.73
CA ALA A 243 -8.25 13.57 -8.58
C ALA A 243 -9.20 14.23 -9.59
N ARG A 244 -9.91 15.28 -9.16
CA ARG A 244 -10.59 16.15 -10.12
C ARG A 244 -9.54 16.96 -10.86
N GLU A 245 -9.61 16.95 -12.18
CA GLU A 245 -8.85 17.82 -13.07
C GLU A 245 -9.35 19.26 -12.97
#